data_AF-A0A4Y4EXE3-F1
#
_entry.id   AF-A0A4Y4EXE3-F1
#
_cell.length_a   1.000
_cell.length_b   1.000
_cell.length_c   1.000
_cell.angle_alpha   90.00
_cell.angle_beta   90.00
_cell.angle_gamma   90.00
#
_symmetry.space_group_name_H-M   'P 1'
#
loop_
_entity.id
_entity.type
_entity.pdbx_description
1 polymer ?
#
loop_
_entity_poly.entity_id
_entity_poly.type
_entity_poly.pdbx_seq_one_letter_code
_entity_poly.pdbx_strand_id
1 'polypeptide(L)'
;MRYLAAVIVASAFLSGCANQQTMSRDDFITTTQRKYDGVSEREFYKAAETVFKLSDKDDTDFAYPSEHAMIVEHDWSLYMVLAAARGTHTWQIKTEPADTDLTANAYVSMQAANMTGMPTGGGGASVMTSPSMQNMVNTPAIYELFWTRMDYLLDKSQDWPTCEDWEAKVDRGETYGTFDPLCVAMNTDDLLPEDMR
;
A
#
# COMPACT_ATOMS: atom_id res chain seq x y z
N MET A 1 54.54 15.42 -2.06
CA MET A 1 53.76 14.70 -3.09
C MET A 1 53.54 13.21 -2.77
N ARG A 2 53.29 12.83 -1.50
CA ARG A 2 52.93 11.45 -1.11
C ARG A 2 51.53 11.33 -0.47
N TYR A 3 50.92 12.46 -0.13
CA TYR A 3 49.60 12.52 0.51
C TYR A 3 48.43 12.77 -0.47
N LEU A 4 48.73 13.13 -1.73
CA LEU A 4 47.68 13.39 -2.75
C LEU A 4 47.12 12.10 -3.38
N ALA A 5 47.88 11.00 -3.36
CA ALA A 5 47.44 9.73 -3.95
C ALA A 5 46.50 8.94 -3.02
N ALA A 6 46.52 9.20 -1.71
CA ALA A 6 45.70 8.47 -0.73
C ALA A 6 44.26 8.98 -0.65
N VAL A 7 43.99 10.22 -1.07
CA VAL A 7 42.65 10.82 -0.99
C VAL A 7 41.76 10.42 -2.17
N ILE A 8 42.34 10.09 -3.32
CA ILE A 8 41.57 9.78 -4.55
C ILE A 8 41.01 8.34 -4.52
N VAL A 9 41.65 7.41 -3.81
CA VAL A 9 41.19 6.01 -3.71
C VAL A 9 40.05 5.85 -2.68
N ALA A 10 39.92 6.76 -1.71
CA ALA A 10 38.87 6.70 -0.69
C ALA A 10 37.49 7.20 -1.17
N SER A 11 37.44 7.98 -2.25
CA SER A 11 36.20 8.59 -2.74
C SER A 11 35.36 7.68 -3.66
N ALA A 12 35.88 6.52 -4.06
CA ALA A 12 35.23 5.63 -5.04
C ALA A 12 34.26 4.61 -4.43
N PHE A 13 34.13 4.54 -3.09
CA PHE A 13 33.31 3.53 -2.40
C PHE A 13 31.97 4.05 -1.85
N LEU A 14 31.62 5.31 -2.08
CA LEU A 14 30.40 5.92 -1.52
C LEU A 14 29.24 6.06 -2.52
N SER A 15 29.39 5.63 -3.76
CA SER A 15 28.28 5.55 -4.72
C SER A 15 27.59 4.18 -4.67
N GLY A 16 27.17 3.77 -3.47
CA GLY A 16 26.08 2.81 -3.36
C GLY A 16 24.80 3.58 -3.59
N CYS A 17 24.39 3.77 -4.84
CA CYS A 17 23.00 4.09 -5.12
C CYS A 17 22.20 2.95 -4.47
N ALA A 18 21.47 3.25 -3.40
CA ALA A 18 20.55 2.30 -2.78
C ALA A 18 19.59 1.87 -3.88
N ASN A 19 19.86 0.71 -4.47
CA ASN A 19 19.00 0.14 -5.50
C ASN A 19 17.77 -0.34 -4.75
N GLN A 20 16.75 0.52 -4.69
CA GLN A 20 15.49 0.18 -4.04
C GLN A 20 14.94 -1.04 -4.79
N GLN A 21 14.88 -2.18 -4.10
CA GLN A 21 14.45 -3.43 -4.68
C GLN A 21 13.01 -3.26 -5.20
N THR A 22 12.80 -3.56 -6.48
CA THR A 22 11.50 -3.48 -7.14
C THR A 22 11.21 -4.79 -7.85
N MET A 23 9.92 -5.12 -8.00
CA MET A 23 9.51 -6.33 -8.71
C MET A 23 9.79 -6.19 -10.21
N SER A 24 10.08 -7.32 -10.86
CA SER A 24 10.04 -7.39 -12.33
C SER A 24 8.60 -7.22 -12.83
N ARG A 25 8.43 -7.00 -14.14
CA ARG A 25 7.08 -6.87 -14.73
C ARG A 25 6.24 -8.11 -14.49
N ASP A 26 6.82 -9.29 -14.64
CA ASP A 26 6.08 -10.55 -14.53
C ASP A 26 5.73 -10.82 -13.06
N ASP A 27 6.68 -10.60 -12.14
CA ASP A 27 6.42 -10.68 -10.70
C ASP A 27 5.30 -9.71 -10.30
N PHE A 28 5.36 -8.46 -10.77
CA PHE A 28 4.35 -7.45 -10.48
C PHE A 28 2.95 -7.89 -10.93
N ILE A 29 2.80 -8.43 -12.14
CA ILE A 29 1.52 -8.94 -12.63
C ILE A 29 1.05 -10.10 -11.75
N THR A 30 1.92 -11.05 -11.40
CA THR A 30 1.54 -12.20 -10.58
C THR A 30 1.19 -11.83 -9.14
N THR A 31 1.83 -10.81 -8.58
CA THR A 31 1.59 -10.35 -7.20
C THR A 31 0.36 -9.47 -7.09
N THR A 32 0.05 -8.68 -8.12
CA THR A 32 -1.13 -7.78 -8.14
C THR A 32 -2.41 -8.44 -8.64
N GLN A 33 -2.35 -9.70 -9.08
CA GLN A 33 -3.49 -10.44 -9.60
C GLN A 33 -3.77 -11.69 -8.77
N ARG A 34 -5.04 -11.94 -8.46
CA ARG A 34 -5.50 -13.15 -7.77
C ARG A 34 -6.73 -13.72 -8.44
N LYS A 35 -6.78 -15.04 -8.56
CA LYS A 35 -7.94 -15.78 -9.05
C LYS A 35 -8.66 -16.42 -7.87
N TYR A 36 -9.98 -16.29 -7.83
CA TYR A 36 -10.85 -16.93 -6.85
C TYR A 36 -11.88 -17.82 -7.54
N ASP A 37 -11.93 -19.09 -7.14
CA ASP A 37 -12.94 -20.04 -7.61
C ASP A 37 -14.17 -19.99 -6.70
N GLY A 38 -15.35 -19.90 -7.33
CA GLY A 38 -16.64 -19.92 -6.63
C GLY A 38 -16.95 -18.68 -5.78
N VAL A 39 -16.20 -17.60 -5.95
CA VAL A 39 -16.43 -16.32 -5.26
C VAL A 39 -17.17 -15.39 -6.22
N SER A 40 -18.33 -14.89 -5.81
CA SER A 40 -19.03 -13.87 -6.59
C SER A 40 -18.36 -12.51 -6.45
N GLU A 41 -18.47 -11.67 -7.47
CA GLU A 41 -17.95 -10.29 -7.45
C GLU A 41 -18.46 -9.48 -6.25
N ARG A 42 -19.73 -9.68 -5.87
CA ARG A 42 -20.32 -9.04 -4.70
C ARG A 42 -19.67 -9.48 -3.38
N GLU A 43 -19.38 -10.77 -3.24
CA GLU A 43 -18.67 -11.29 -2.06
C GLU A 43 -17.25 -10.76 -2.00
N PHE A 44 -16.57 -10.72 -3.15
CA PHE A 44 -15.24 -10.15 -3.29
C PHE A 44 -15.19 -8.67 -2.86
N TYR A 45 -16.06 -7.81 -3.40
CA TYR A 45 -16.05 -6.39 -3.04
C TYR A 45 -16.44 -6.16 -1.58
N LYS A 46 -17.38 -6.94 -1.05
CA LYS A 46 -17.72 -6.90 0.37
C LYS A 46 -16.51 -7.26 1.25
N ALA A 47 -15.77 -8.31 0.91
CA ALA A 47 -14.55 -8.69 1.63
C ALA A 47 -13.49 -7.59 1.53
N ALA A 48 -13.30 -7.02 0.34
CA ALA A 48 -12.34 -5.93 0.13
C ALA A 48 -12.69 -4.69 0.95
N GLU A 49 -13.96 -4.26 0.99
CA GLU A 49 -14.42 -3.20 1.89
C GLU A 49 -14.11 -3.51 3.35
N THR A 50 -14.30 -4.76 3.78
CA THR A 50 -13.99 -5.19 5.15
C THR A 50 -12.50 -5.11 5.44
N VAL A 51 -11.60 -5.48 4.50
CA VAL A 51 -10.15 -5.30 4.68
C VAL A 51 -9.82 -3.85 5.01
N PHE A 52 -10.33 -2.90 4.22
CA PHE A 52 -10.00 -1.49 4.44
C PHE A 52 -10.67 -0.93 5.69
N LYS A 53 -11.91 -1.30 6.00
CA LYS A 53 -12.57 -0.88 7.25
C LYS A 53 -11.91 -1.44 8.51
N LEU A 54 -11.27 -2.60 8.41
CA LEU A 54 -10.48 -3.19 9.50
C LEU A 54 -9.09 -2.56 9.62
N SER A 55 -8.59 -1.90 8.57
CA SER A 55 -7.34 -1.15 8.61
C SER A 55 -7.55 0.28 9.10
N ASP A 56 -8.58 0.96 8.61
CA ASP A 56 -9.04 2.25 9.08
C ASP A 56 -10.47 2.48 8.60
N LYS A 57 -11.42 2.60 9.53
CA LYS A 57 -12.79 2.88 9.13
C LYS A 57 -13.04 4.37 8.90
N ASP A 58 -12.41 5.23 9.69
CA ASP A 58 -12.81 6.63 9.80
C ASP A 58 -12.16 7.50 8.72
N ASP A 59 -10.99 7.09 8.22
CA ASP A 59 -10.23 7.80 7.19
C ASP A 59 -10.23 7.08 5.82
N THR A 60 -11.23 6.23 5.55
CA THR A 60 -11.35 5.47 4.30
C THR A 60 -12.63 5.78 3.52
N ASP A 61 -12.46 6.20 2.27
CA ASP A 61 -13.53 6.45 1.31
C ASP A 61 -13.57 5.41 0.19
N PHE A 62 -14.79 5.06 -0.26
CA PHE A 62 -15.03 4.08 -1.32
C PHE A 62 -15.75 4.73 -2.51
N ALA A 63 -15.25 4.50 -3.72
CA ALA A 63 -15.90 4.90 -4.96
C ALA A 63 -16.05 3.70 -5.92
N TYR A 64 -17.16 3.67 -6.64
CA TYR A 64 -17.52 2.57 -7.56
C TYR A 64 -17.68 3.12 -8.99
N PRO A 65 -16.58 3.37 -9.71
CA PRO A 65 -16.64 4.00 -11.04
C PRO A 65 -17.30 3.12 -12.10
N SER A 66 -17.38 1.81 -11.89
CA SER A 66 -18.08 0.85 -12.75
C SER A 66 -18.50 -0.38 -11.96
N GLU A 67 -19.32 -1.25 -12.55
CA GLU A 67 -19.73 -2.54 -11.94
C GLU A 67 -18.51 -3.39 -11.52
N HIS A 68 -17.46 -3.39 -12.33
CA HIS A 68 -16.25 -4.21 -12.12
C HIS A 68 -15.04 -3.43 -11.60
N ALA A 69 -15.29 -2.31 -10.92
CA ALA A 69 -14.21 -1.53 -10.33
C ALA A 69 -14.61 -0.87 -9.01
N MET A 70 -13.66 -0.87 -8.08
CA MET A 70 -13.69 -0.15 -6.82
C MET A 70 -12.41 0.67 -6.69
N ILE A 71 -12.55 1.92 -6.25
CA ILE A 71 -11.46 2.77 -5.83
C ILE A 71 -11.60 2.97 -4.33
N VAL A 72 -10.50 2.81 -3.60
CA VAL A 72 -10.44 3.09 -2.17
C VAL A 72 -9.41 4.18 -1.93
N GLU A 73 -9.82 5.26 -1.28
CA GLU A 73 -8.93 6.33 -0.87
C GLU A 73 -8.80 6.31 0.65
N HIS A 74 -7.56 6.29 1.13
CA HIS A 74 -7.25 6.33 2.54
C HIS A 74 -6.35 7.53 2.81
N ASP A 75 -6.89 8.51 3.51
CA ASP A 75 -6.17 9.72 3.88
C ASP A 75 -5.43 9.51 5.20
N TRP A 76 -4.22 10.02 5.30
CA TRP A 76 -3.47 9.99 6.55
C TRP A 76 -2.83 11.33 6.85
N SER A 77 -2.69 11.61 8.13
CA SER A 77 -1.92 12.74 8.61
C SER A 77 -1.07 12.36 9.80
N LEU A 78 0.19 12.76 9.76
CA LEU A 78 1.15 12.65 10.84
C LEU A 78 1.47 14.05 11.34
N TYR A 79 1.14 14.31 12.60
CA TYR A 79 1.50 15.56 13.27
C TYR A 79 2.55 15.30 14.35
N MET A 80 3.76 15.81 14.13
CA MET A 80 4.81 15.92 15.14
C MET A 80 5.05 17.39 15.48
N VAL A 81 5.54 17.66 16.71
CA VAL A 81 5.71 19.03 17.25
C VAL A 81 6.50 19.97 16.30
N LEU A 82 7.39 19.44 15.45
CA LEU A 82 8.22 20.21 14.53
C LEU A 82 7.94 19.93 13.04
N ALA A 83 7.08 18.98 12.71
CA ALA A 83 6.82 18.56 11.34
C ALA A 83 5.43 17.95 11.21
N ALA A 84 4.70 18.30 10.17
CA ALA A 84 3.50 17.59 9.78
C ALA A 84 3.71 16.98 8.39
N ALA A 85 3.19 15.77 8.19
CA ALA A 85 3.09 15.14 6.90
C ALA A 85 1.64 14.72 6.71
N ARG A 86 1.18 14.72 5.46
CA ARG A 86 -0.11 14.15 5.10
C ARG A 86 0.01 13.46 3.77
N GLY A 87 -0.87 12.52 3.51
CA GLY A 87 -0.90 11.83 2.24
C GLY A 87 -2.22 11.13 2.02
N THR A 88 -2.31 10.55 0.83
CA THR A 88 -3.45 9.76 0.40
C THR A 88 -2.89 8.50 -0.24
N HIS A 89 -3.43 7.36 0.17
CA HIS A 89 -3.22 6.08 -0.49
C HIS A 89 -4.45 5.78 -1.34
N THR A 90 -4.26 5.60 -2.63
CA THR A 90 -5.35 5.27 -3.54
C THR A 90 -5.16 3.85 -4.05
N TRP A 91 -6.16 3.01 -3.83
CA TRP A 91 -6.27 1.66 -4.36
C TRP A 91 -7.21 1.64 -5.54
N GLN A 92 -6.83 0.92 -6.59
CA GLN A 92 -7.69 0.59 -7.71
C GLN A 92 -7.84 -0.92 -7.77
N ILE A 93 -9.06 -1.39 -7.57
CA ILE A 93 -9.40 -2.80 -7.55
C ILE A 93 -10.37 -3.08 -8.69
N LYS A 94 -10.01 -4.01 -9.56
CA LYS A 94 -10.83 -4.39 -10.72
C LYS A 94 -11.06 -5.88 -10.71
N THR A 95 -12.25 -6.32 -11.07
CA THR A 95 -12.50 -7.74 -11.29
C THR A 95 -12.87 -8.03 -12.73
N GLU A 96 -12.66 -9.27 -13.14
CA GLU A 96 -13.05 -9.84 -14.42
C GLU A 96 -13.80 -11.13 -14.09
N PRO A 97 -15.14 -11.07 -13.94
CA PRO A 97 -15.94 -12.25 -13.65
C PRO A 97 -16.02 -13.16 -14.88
N ALA A 98 -15.93 -14.45 -14.63
CA ALA A 98 -16.17 -15.54 -15.57
C ALA A 98 -17.15 -16.56 -14.95
N ASP A 99 -17.57 -17.56 -15.73
CA ASP A 99 -18.70 -18.43 -15.37
C ASP A 99 -18.56 -19.12 -13.99
N THR A 100 -17.33 -19.41 -13.56
CA THR A 100 -17.06 -20.13 -12.29
C THR A 100 -15.97 -19.49 -11.43
N ASP A 101 -15.32 -18.47 -11.96
CA ASP A 101 -14.09 -17.89 -11.44
C ASP A 101 -14.10 -16.37 -11.54
N LEU A 102 -13.40 -15.73 -10.61
CA LEU A 102 -13.22 -14.29 -10.55
C LEU A 102 -11.73 -13.99 -10.60
N THR A 103 -11.30 -13.24 -11.60
CA THR A 103 -9.93 -12.69 -11.60
C THR A 103 -9.98 -11.28 -11.05
N ALA A 104 -9.23 -11.00 -9.99
CA ALA A 104 -9.14 -9.69 -9.37
C ALA A 104 -7.73 -9.12 -9.54
N ASN A 105 -7.65 -7.81 -9.77
CA ASN A 105 -6.41 -7.05 -9.81
C ASN A 105 -6.49 -5.92 -8.79
N ALA A 106 -5.41 -5.70 -8.04
CA ALA A 106 -5.30 -4.61 -7.07
C ALA A 106 -4.02 -3.82 -7.31
N TYR A 107 -4.15 -2.49 -7.41
CA TYR A 107 -3.03 -1.56 -7.59
C TYR A 107 -3.11 -0.48 -6.53
N VAL A 108 -1.98 -0.13 -5.91
CA VAL A 108 -1.92 0.96 -4.94
C VAL A 108 -0.95 2.04 -5.40
N SER A 109 -1.36 3.29 -5.27
CA SER A 109 -0.51 4.47 -5.43
C SER A 109 -0.46 5.28 -4.14
N MET A 110 0.72 5.78 -3.80
CA MET A 110 0.93 6.57 -2.59
C MET A 110 1.32 8.00 -2.96
N GLN A 111 0.59 8.96 -2.40
CA GLN A 111 0.91 10.38 -2.51
C GLN A 111 1.15 10.93 -1.12
N ALA A 112 2.29 11.59 -0.91
CA ALA A 112 2.64 12.20 0.36
C ALA A 112 3.18 13.61 0.14
N ALA A 113 2.80 14.52 1.02
CA ALA A 113 3.30 15.89 1.06
C ALA A 113 3.77 16.23 2.47
N ASN A 114 5.02 16.70 2.57
CA ASN A 114 5.54 17.29 3.79
C ASN A 114 4.97 18.70 3.95
N MET A 115 4.32 18.97 5.07
CA MET A 115 3.93 20.32 5.46
C MET A 115 5.10 20.95 6.21
N THR A 116 6.07 21.50 5.46
CA THR A 116 7.05 22.40 6.07
C THR A 116 6.32 23.65 6.55
N GLY A 117 6.48 24.02 7.82
CA GLY A 117 5.92 25.26 8.37
C GLY A 117 6.35 26.45 7.54
N MET A 118 5.50 26.90 6.62
CA MET A 118 5.77 28.07 5.80
C MET A 118 5.39 29.30 6.64
N PRO A 119 6.29 30.28 6.82
CA PRO A 119 5.90 31.54 7.44
C PRO A 119 4.78 32.14 6.60
N THR A 120 3.72 32.61 7.27
CA THR A 120 2.51 33.20 6.70
C THR A 120 2.82 34.17 5.54
N GLY A 121 2.74 33.68 4.31
CA GLY A 121 2.90 34.44 3.07
C GLY A 121 1.98 33.81 2.03
N GLY A 122 0.94 34.54 1.65
CA GLY A 122 -0.19 34.01 0.90
C GLY A 122 0.13 33.47 -0.50
N GLY A 123 -0.70 32.52 -0.93
CA GLY A 123 -0.89 32.18 -2.33
C GLY A 123 -0.13 30.95 -2.81
N GLY A 124 -0.65 29.77 -2.52
CA GLY A 124 -0.28 28.53 -3.21
C GLY A 124 -1.51 27.68 -3.40
N ALA A 125 -2.18 27.80 -4.56
CA ALA A 125 -3.30 26.96 -4.92
C ALA A 125 -2.81 25.51 -5.05
N SER A 126 -3.23 24.65 -4.12
CA SER A 126 -3.12 23.20 -4.26
C SER A 126 -4.07 22.78 -5.37
N VAL A 127 -3.53 22.47 -6.54
CA VAL A 127 -4.32 21.94 -7.67
C VAL A 127 -4.67 20.48 -7.34
N MET A 128 -5.94 20.22 -7.02
CA MET A 128 -6.48 18.85 -6.95
C MET A 128 -6.51 18.29 -8.38
N THR A 129 -5.46 17.58 -8.78
CA THR A 129 -5.50 16.77 -10.00
C THR A 129 -6.20 15.45 -9.70
N SER A 130 -7.10 15.04 -10.60
CA SER A 130 -7.72 13.71 -10.61
C SER A 130 -6.70 12.59 -10.31
N PRO A 131 -7.07 11.48 -9.62
CA PRO A 131 -6.13 10.42 -9.25
C PRO A 131 -5.56 9.76 -10.50
N SER A 132 -4.46 10.31 -10.98
CA SER A 132 -3.56 9.59 -11.87
C SER A 132 -2.72 8.69 -10.98
N MET A 133 -2.55 7.41 -11.35
CA MET A 133 -1.67 6.44 -10.68
C MET A 133 -0.20 6.85 -10.80
N GLN A 134 0.14 8.02 -10.28
CA GLN A 134 1.50 8.47 -10.10
C GLN A 134 2.02 7.85 -8.80
N ASN A 135 3.23 7.32 -8.82
CA ASN A 135 3.86 6.64 -7.68
C ASN A 135 3.16 5.34 -7.26
N MET A 136 2.94 4.45 -8.23
CA MET A 136 2.48 3.09 -7.95
C MET A 136 3.51 2.34 -7.11
N VAL A 137 3.06 1.64 -6.07
CA VAL A 137 3.95 0.81 -5.23
C VAL A 137 4.35 -0.42 -6.02
N ASN A 138 5.66 -0.62 -6.19
CA ASN A 138 6.23 -1.75 -6.93
C ASN A 138 7.05 -2.67 -6.01
N THR A 139 6.47 -3.02 -4.87
CA THR A 139 7.04 -3.95 -3.89
C THR A 139 5.94 -4.90 -3.39
N PRO A 140 6.27 -6.16 -3.11
CA PRO A 140 5.24 -7.20 -2.90
C PRO A 140 4.50 -7.10 -1.57
N ALA A 141 5.12 -6.60 -0.51
CA ALA A 141 4.60 -6.71 0.87
C ALA A 141 3.15 -6.25 1.02
N ILE A 142 2.79 -5.09 0.44
CA ILE A 142 1.42 -4.53 0.54
C ILE A 142 0.37 -5.38 -0.20
N TYR A 143 0.71 -5.91 -1.36
CA TYR A 143 -0.21 -6.72 -2.17
C TYR A 143 -0.39 -8.11 -1.57
N GLU A 144 0.70 -8.73 -1.11
CA GLU A 144 0.65 -10.00 -0.41
C GLU A 144 -0.20 -9.91 0.88
N LEU A 145 -0.07 -8.81 1.64
CA LEU A 145 -0.89 -8.58 2.83
C LEU A 145 -2.37 -8.47 2.46
N PHE A 146 -2.68 -7.64 1.46
CA PHE A 146 -4.04 -7.48 0.94
C PHE A 146 -4.65 -8.83 0.57
N TRP A 147 -3.94 -9.64 -0.23
CA TRP A 147 -4.45 -10.95 -0.65
C TRP A 147 -4.59 -11.94 0.50
N THR A 148 -3.68 -11.91 1.48
CA THR A 148 -3.77 -12.81 2.64
C THR A 148 -5.01 -12.50 3.49
N ARG A 149 -5.30 -11.20 3.71
CA ARG A 149 -6.52 -10.76 4.42
C ARG A 149 -7.79 -11.06 3.61
N MET A 150 -7.74 -10.93 2.28
CA MET A 150 -8.83 -11.33 1.40
C MET A 150 -9.08 -12.84 1.45
N ASP A 151 -8.03 -13.66 1.42
CA ASP A 151 -8.13 -15.11 1.51
C ASP A 151 -8.80 -15.54 2.83
N TYR A 152 -8.51 -14.86 3.95
CA TYR A 152 -9.23 -15.09 5.21
C TYR A 152 -10.72 -14.77 5.09
N LEU A 153 -11.07 -13.57 4.63
CA LEU A 153 -12.46 -13.10 4.55
C LEU A 153 -13.31 -13.85 3.50
N LEU A 154 -12.67 -14.55 2.57
CA LEU A 154 -13.31 -15.37 1.53
C LEU A 154 -13.24 -16.88 1.85
N ASP A 155 -12.96 -17.24 3.11
CA ASP A 155 -12.88 -18.62 3.60
C ASP A 155 -11.88 -19.51 2.81
N LYS A 156 -10.81 -18.91 2.26
CA LYS A 156 -9.71 -19.60 1.57
C LYS A 156 -8.51 -19.85 2.49
N SER A 157 -8.40 -19.08 3.57
CA SER A 157 -7.42 -19.20 4.64
C SER A 157 -8.12 -19.21 6.01
N GLN A 158 -7.46 -19.70 7.04
CA GLN A 158 -7.89 -19.60 8.44
C GLN A 158 -6.98 -18.67 9.26
N ASP A 159 -5.95 -18.10 8.61
CA ASP A 159 -4.94 -17.27 9.26
C ASP A 159 -5.15 -15.80 8.88
N TRP A 160 -5.41 -14.95 9.88
CA TRP A 160 -5.45 -13.50 9.73
C TRP A 160 -4.10 -12.89 10.10
N PRO A 161 -3.37 -12.24 9.17
CA PRO A 161 -2.12 -11.58 9.51
C PRO A 161 -2.37 -10.24 10.19
N THR A 162 -1.78 -10.08 11.38
CA THR A 162 -1.66 -8.77 12.04
C THR A 162 -0.54 -7.94 11.40
N CYS A 163 -0.52 -6.64 11.66
CA CYS A 163 0.58 -5.80 11.21
C CYS A 163 1.93 -6.17 11.86
N GLU A 164 1.92 -6.67 13.10
CA GLU A 164 3.12 -7.19 13.78
C GLU A 164 3.67 -8.45 13.08
N ASP A 165 2.79 -9.36 12.66
CA ASP A 165 3.20 -10.55 11.89
C ASP A 165 3.86 -10.15 10.56
N TRP A 166 3.32 -9.12 9.92
CA TRP A 166 3.81 -8.64 8.63
C TRP A 166 5.12 -7.86 8.73
N GLU A 167 5.28 -7.04 9.77
CA GLU A 167 6.56 -6.41 10.12
C GLU A 167 7.64 -7.48 10.31
N ALA A 168 7.35 -8.51 11.12
CA ALA A 168 8.27 -9.60 11.37
C ALA A 168 8.61 -10.40 10.08
N LYS A 169 7.64 -10.55 9.16
CA LYS A 169 7.86 -11.18 7.84
C LYS A 169 8.84 -10.37 6.97
N VAL A 170 8.70 -9.05 6.95
CA VAL A 170 9.61 -8.14 6.24
C VAL A 170 11.01 -8.18 6.86
N ASP A 171 11.12 -8.14 8.20
CA ASP A 171 12.40 -8.18 8.91
C ASP A 171 13.17 -9.49 8.71
N ARG A 172 12.45 -10.62 8.60
CA ARG A 172 13.05 -11.92 8.25
C ARG A 172 13.45 -12.04 6.78
N GLY A 173 13.11 -11.06 5.95
CA GLY A 173 13.41 -11.05 4.51
C GLY A 173 12.54 -12.02 3.70
N GLU A 174 11.39 -12.44 4.23
CA GLU A 174 10.43 -13.31 3.53
C GLU A 174 9.61 -12.54 2.48
N THR A 175 9.50 -11.22 2.64
CA THR A 175 8.95 -10.27 1.66
C THR A 175 9.67 -8.92 1.81
N TYR A 176 9.36 -7.91 0.98
CA TYR A 176 10.02 -6.60 1.05
C TYR A 176 9.11 -5.45 0.61
N GLY A 177 9.47 -4.23 1.04
CA GLY A 177 8.76 -3.00 0.72
C GLY A 177 7.80 -2.53 1.81
N THR A 178 7.05 -1.46 1.51
CA THR A 178 6.05 -0.92 2.43
C THR A 178 4.80 -1.79 2.44
N PHE A 179 4.18 -1.88 3.62
CA PHE A 179 2.84 -2.40 3.83
C PHE A 179 1.97 -1.41 4.64
N ASP A 180 2.49 -0.19 4.82
CA ASP A 180 1.89 0.88 5.62
C ASP A 180 0.46 1.23 5.22
N PRO A 181 0.06 1.23 3.92
CA PRO A 181 -1.31 1.53 3.55
C PRO A 181 -2.40 0.60 4.14
N LEU A 182 -2.02 -0.54 4.73
CA LEU A 182 -2.93 -1.44 5.43
C LEU A 182 -2.59 -1.62 6.93
N CYS A 183 -1.55 -0.94 7.43
CA CYS A 183 -0.96 -1.23 8.73
C CYS A 183 -0.37 -0.06 9.50
N VAL A 184 -0.02 1.03 8.84
CA VAL A 184 0.72 2.13 9.45
C VAL A 184 0.28 3.47 8.87
N ALA A 185 -0.42 4.21 9.70
CA ALA A 185 -0.58 5.65 9.58
C ALA A 185 -0.55 6.31 10.97
N MET A 186 0.13 5.74 11.98
CA MET A 186 0.25 6.28 13.35
C MET A 186 -1.09 6.64 14.07
N ASN A 187 -2.22 6.45 13.40
CA ASN A 187 -3.61 6.74 13.78
C ASN A 187 -4.59 5.71 13.18
N THR A 188 -4.09 4.66 12.54
CA THR A 188 -4.89 3.58 11.93
C THR A 188 -5.23 2.53 12.98
N ASP A 189 -6.50 2.15 13.04
CA ASP A 189 -6.95 1.04 13.87
C ASP A 189 -6.70 -0.29 13.14
N ASP A 190 -5.62 -1.03 13.44
CA ASP A 190 -5.44 -2.42 12.95
C ASP A 190 -6.37 -3.37 13.74
N LEU A 191 -7.64 -3.41 13.34
CA LEU A 191 -8.66 -4.19 14.03
C LEU A 191 -8.67 -5.65 13.55
N LEU A 192 -8.93 -6.54 14.50
CA LEU A 192 -9.18 -7.94 14.19
C LEU A 192 -10.60 -8.16 13.62
N PRO A 193 -10.81 -9.19 12.78
CA PRO A 193 -12.14 -9.69 12.41
C PRO A 193 -13.02 -10.03 13.62
N GLU A 194 -14.35 -9.98 13.46
CA GLU A 194 -15.30 -10.15 14.58
C GLU A 194 -15.19 -11.51 15.29
N ASP A 195 -14.86 -12.57 14.57
CA ASP A 195 -14.68 -13.92 15.07
C ASP A 195 -13.40 -14.11 15.90
N MET A 196 -12.47 -13.14 15.82
CA MET A 196 -11.24 -13.11 16.60
C MET A 196 -11.26 -12.10 17.76
N ARG A 197 -12.36 -11.35 17.97
CA ARG A 197 -12.57 -10.40 19.08
C ARG A 197 -13.23 -11.05 20.29
#